data_AF-A0A7C3I6F4-F1
#
_entry.id   AF-A0A7C3I6F4-F1
#
_cell.length_a   1.000
_cell.length_b   1.000
_cell.length_c   1.000
_cell.angle_alpha   90.00
_cell.angle_beta   90.00
_cell.angle_gamma   90.00
#
_symmetry.space_group_name_H-M   'P 1'
#
loop_
_entity.id
_entity.type
_entity.pdbx_description
1 polymer ?
#
loop_
_entity_poly.entity_id
_entity_poly.type
_entity_poly.pdbx_seq_one_letter_code
_entity_poly.pdbx_strand_id
1 'polypeptide(L)'
;MFCGAKEAGGVYRPRHPQQSPFYRLVERFYAEFETVYEERYQERYGFWRPIIGTVVRKFLQCGDLKHGFARVRCPKCREELFVPFSCRGRSFCPSCHQKRALEKAGWVAEHVCAEVPHRQFVFTIPKRLRIYFRFERRLLGDLCHAAARTVITVYRAASGRPDAVPGMVGAIQTFGQLVHFHPHIHALVTEGVFLADGTFLPLPKLATEPFLKLWEQEVFALLLAEGKITEQVVANIRSWRHSGFSVDQSVRLEGGDQQGVQRLIQYFLRCPFSQARMIEVTEAGKVIYKTEHNAVGRFPEPGDEELLAGPSRNFQVFDPLDFLAEVTQHIPDPRLRPRHRPRGHGRRPPHPALWPQRLRDHLRRHLQHRRPPPFRWRVPDLRGGKRPRQTVPLPLATGPHCATRPARL
;
A
#
# COMPACT_ATOMS: atom_id res chain seq x y z
N MET A 1 10.72 3.82 -31.80
CA MET A 1 9.26 3.67 -32.09
C MET A 1 8.88 2.19 -32.22
N PHE A 2 7.91 1.68 -31.43
CA PHE A 2 7.46 0.28 -31.55
C PHE A 2 6.40 0.15 -32.66
N CYS A 3 6.57 -0.81 -33.56
CA CYS A 3 5.60 -1.20 -34.59
C CYS A 3 4.19 -1.31 -33.98
N GLY A 4 3.24 -0.45 -34.39
CA GLY A 4 1.85 -0.42 -33.88
C GLY A 4 1.55 0.56 -32.73
N ALA A 5 2.55 1.19 -32.11
CA ALA A 5 2.30 2.15 -31.01
C ALA A 5 1.70 3.50 -31.46
N LYS A 6 1.59 3.75 -32.77
CA LYS A 6 0.87 4.94 -33.29
C LYS A 6 -0.64 4.87 -33.02
N GLU A 7 -1.22 3.68 -32.87
CA GLU A 7 -2.67 3.51 -32.69
C GLU A 7 -3.10 3.44 -31.21
N ALA A 8 -2.18 3.19 -30.26
CA ALA A 8 -2.49 2.98 -28.85
C ALA A 8 -1.91 4.04 -27.87
N GLY A 9 -1.40 5.17 -28.39
CA GLY A 9 -1.30 6.41 -27.59
C GLY A 9 -0.28 6.48 -26.45
N GLY A 10 0.93 5.91 -26.58
CA GLY A 10 1.99 6.21 -25.61
C GLY A 10 3.40 5.71 -25.95
N VAL A 11 4.37 6.62 -26.03
CA VAL A 11 5.82 6.31 -26.05
C VAL A 11 6.28 6.08 -24.60
N TYR A 12 7.00 5.00 -24.32
CA TYR A 12 7.62 4.78 -23.00
C TYR A 12 8.55 5.95 -22.67
N ARG A 13 8.22 6.70 -21.62
CA ARG A 13 9.09 7.75 -21.06
C ARG A 13 9.76 7.21 -19.80
N PRO A 14 11.10 7.03 -19.81
CA PRO A 14 11.83 6.72 -18.60
C PRO A 14 11.51 7.75 -17.51
N ARG A 15 11.38 7.28 -16.27
CA ARG A 15 11.24 8.20 -15.13
C ARG A 15 12.60 8.75 -14.76
N HIS A 16 12.64 9.99 -14.27
CA HIS A 16 13.83 10.61 -13.67
C HIS A 16 13.61 10.72 -12.15
N PRO A 17 13.82 9.63 -11.39
CA PRO A 17 13.53 9.61 -9.96
C PRO A 17 14.26 10.73 -9.20
N GLN A 18 15.49 11.07 -9.60
CA GLN A 18 16.33 12.11 -8.99
C GLN A 18 15.77 13.54 -9.13
N GLN A 19 14.81 13.75 -10.03
CA GLN A 19 14.13 15.04 -10.17
C GLN A 19 12.92 15.16 -9.23
N SER A 20 12.47 14.06 -8.61
CA SER A 20 11.30 14.08 -7.76
C SER A 20 11.63 14.67 -6.37
N PRO A 21 10.76 15.54 -5.80
CA PRO A 21 11.02 16.17 -4.50
C PRO A 21 11.27 15.15 -3.39
N PHE A 22 10.50 14.06 -3.38
CA PHE A 22 10.66 13.01 -2.37
C PHE A 22 11.99 12.26 -2.52
N TYR A 23 12.44 11.97 -3.74
CA TYR A 23 13.74 11.32 -3.92
C TYR A 23 14.88 12.19 -3.39
N ARG A 24 14.91 13.49 -3.75
CA ARG A 24 15.96 14.43 -3.29
C ARG A 24 15.98 14.56 -1.78
N LEU A 25 14.79 14.62 -1.15
CA LEU A 25 14.66 14.65 0.30
C LEU A 25 15.29 13.39 0.93
N VAL A 26 14.94 12.21 0.44
CA VAL A 26 15.45 10.94 0.98
C VAL A 26 16.95 10.82 0.73
N GLU A 27 17.43 11.15 -0.47
CA GLU A 27 18.86 11.10 -0.82
C GLU A 27 19.69 11.99 0.09
N ARG A 28 19.21 13.20 0.40
CA ARG A 28 19.93 14.17 1.24
C ARG A 28 19.92 13.81 2.73
N PHE A 29 18.78 13.39 3.26
CA PHE A 29 18.57 13.34 4.71
C PHE A 29 18.51 11.92 5.31
N TYR A 30 18.46 10.86 4.49
CA TYR A 30 18.27 9.51 5.03
C TYR A 30 19.44 9.02 5.90
N ALA A 31 20.69 9.34 5.54
CA ALA A 31 21.86 8.91 6.32
C ALA A 31 21.87 9.51 7.73
N GLU A 32 21.54 10.81 7.84
CA GLU A 32 21.36 11.49 9.12
C GLU A 32 20.18 10.88 9.88
N PHE A 33 19.03 10.71 9.22
CA PHE A 33 17.84 10.09 9.81
C PHE A 33 18.13 8.70 10.43
N GLU A 34 18.85 7.83 9.71
CA GLU A 34 19.23 6.49 10.20
C GLU A 34 20.16 6.58 11.42
N THR A 35 21.04 7.59 11.47
CA THR A 35 21.99 7.80 12.57
C THR A 35 21.30 8.31 13.84
N VAL A 36 20.41 9.30 13.71
CA VAL A 36 19.77 9.95 14.87
C VAL A 36 18.46 9.27 15.28
N TYR A 37 18.07 8.16 14.64
CA TYR A 37 16.75 7.55 14.85
C TYR A 37 16.53 7.11 16.30
N GLU A 38 17.51 6.43 16.87
CA GLU A 38 17.41 5.92 18.24
C GLU A 38 17.20 7.07 19.23
N GLU A 39 18.02 8.12 19.14
CA GLU A 39 17.96 9.28 20.03
C GLU A 39 16.67 10.10 19.86
N ARG A 40 16.24 10.37 18.62
CA ARG A 40 15.16 11.33 18.36
C ARG A 40 13.77 10.71 18.21
N TYR A 41 13.70 9.43 17.85
CA TYR A 41 12.47 8.84 17.29
C TYR A 41 12.05 7.52 17.96
N GLN A 42 12.94 6.84 18.68
CA GLN A 42 12.65 5.52 19.26
C GLN A 42 11.57 5.56 20.33
N GLU A 43 11.59 6.56 21.22
CA GLU A 43 10.57 6.71 22.28
C GLU A 43 9.16 6.80 21.68
N ARG A 44 9.02 7.58 20.60
CA ARG A 44 7.73 7.85 19.97
C ARG A 44 7.27 6.77 18.99
N TYR A 45 8.20 6.19 18.22
CA TYR A 45 7.89 5.29 17.11
C TYR A 45 8.32 3.84 17.34
N GLY A 46 9.02 3.57 18.43
CA GLY A 46 9.56 2.27 18.79
C GLY A 46 10.92 2.03 18.15
N PHE A 47 11.49 0.86 18.44
CA PHE A 47 12.80 0.47 17.93
C PHE A 47 12.91 0.53 16.41
N TRP A 48 14.11 0.85 15.93
CA TRP A 48 14.42 0.83 14.50
C TRP A 48 14.04 -0.51 13.87
N ARG A 49 13.25 -0.44 12.80
CA ARG A 49 12.85 -1.63 12.04
C ARG A 49 13.80 -1.83 10.87
N PRO A 50 14.58 -2.93 10.79
CA PRO A 50 15.56 -3.15 9.71
C PRO A 50 14.98 -3.14 8.28
N ILE A 51 13.67 -3.39 8.16
CA ILE A 51 12.96 -3.30 6.88
C ILE A 51 12.95 -1.87 6.33
N ILE A 52 13.01 -0.84 7.18
CA ILE A 52 13.07 0.57 6.78
C ILE A 52 14.29 0.78 5.88
N GLY A 53 15.50 0.50 6.38
CA GLY A 53 16.71 0.69 5.56
C GLY A 53 16.75 -0.18 4.31
N THR A 54 16.22 -1.40 4.36
CA THR A 54 16.09 -2.24 3.15
C THR A 54 15.20 -1.60 2.09
N VAL A 55 14.08 -1.01 2.50
CA VAL A 55 13.12 -0.36 1.59
C VAL A 55 13.66 0.96 1.07
N VAL A 56 14.28 1.79 1.92
CA VAL A 56 14.82 3.09 1.52
C VAL A 56 15.99 2.94 0.55
N ARG A 57 16.95 2.05 0.83
CA ARG A 57 18.07 1.78 -0.10
C ARG A 57 17.59 1.28 -1.46
N LYS A 58 16.59 0.38 -1.48
CA LYS A 58 15.96 -0.06 -2.74
C LYS A 58 15.23 1.07 -3.46
N PHE A 59 14.62 2.01 -2.73
CA PHE A 59 13.96 3.17 -3.32
C PHE A 59 14.97 4.10 -4.01
N LEU A 60 16.12 4.38 -3.40
CA LEU A 60 17.17 5.20 -3.99
C LEU A 60 17.76 4.59 -5.27
N GLN A 61 17.72 3.26 -5.42
CA GLN A 61 18.13 2.57 -6.65
C GLN A 61 17.01 2.45 -7.70
N CYS A 62 15.77 2.80 -7.35
CA CYS A 62 14.59 2.48 -8.14
C CYS A 62 14.48 3.36 -9.38
N GLY A 63 14.42 2.74 -10.57
CA GLY A 63 14.24 3.48 -11.81
C GLY A 63 15.52 4.16 -12.33
N ASP A 64 16.67 3.85 -11.74
CA ASP A 64 17.97 4.30 -12.21
C ASP A 64 18.66 3.21 -13.07
N LEU A 65 19.06 3.58 -14.28
CA LEU A 65 19.74 2.69 -15.23
C LEU A 65 21.09 2.19 -14.69
N LYS A 66 21.75 2.95 -13.81
CA LYS A 66 23.01 2.55 -13.17
C LYS A 66 22.86 1.30 -12.29
N HIS A 67 21.64 1.04 -11.81
CA HIS A 67 21.31 -0.09 -10.94
C HIS A 67 20.67 -1.27 -11.69
N GLY A 68 20.78 -1.27 -13.02
CA GLY A 68 20.34 -2.36 -13.89
C GLY A 68 19.02 -2.09 -14.62
N PHE A 69 18.89 -2.73 -15.78
CA PHE A 69 17.77 -2.54 -16.69
C PHE A 69 17.49 -3.78 -17.53
N ALA A 70 16.29 -3.87 -18.08
CA ALA A 70 15.95 -4.77 -19.16
C ALA A 70 16.08 -4.03 -20.50
N ARG A 71 16.73 -4.65 -21.49
CA ARG A 71 16.71 -4.19 -22.88
C ARG A 71 15.53 -4.84 -23.58
N VAL A 72 14.56 -4.03 -24.02
CA VAL A 72 13.39 -4.49 -24.75
C VAL A 72 13.59 -4.12 -26.22
N ARG A 73 13.62 -5.13 -27.09
CA ARG A 73 13.78 -4.97 -28.54
C ARG A 73 12.53 -5.44 -29.26
N CYS A 74 12.00 -4.63 -30.17
CA CYS A 74 10.94 -5.08 -31.07
C CYS A 74 11.51 -6.07 -32.10
N PRO A 75 10.96 -7.28 -32.27
CA PRO A 75 11.45 -8.21 -33.28
C PRO A 75 11.17 -7.74 -34.73
N LYS A 76 10.18 -6.85 -34.93
CA LYS A 76 9.79 -6.33 -36.24
C LYS A 76 10.62 -5.11 -36.66
N CYS A 77 10.45 -3.99 -35.95
CA CYS A 77 11.13 -2.73 -36.30
C CYS A 77 12.53 -2.58 -35.67
N ARG A 78 13.00 -3.56 -34.89
CA ARG A 78 14.33 -3.61 -34.23
C ARG A 78 14.61 -2.51 -33.21
N GLU A 79 13.68 -1.58 -33.00
CA GLU A 79 13.77 -0.51 -32.02
C GLU A 79 13.93 -1.06 -30.60
N GLU A 80 14.81 -0.40 -29.85
CA GLU A 80 15.22 -0.81 -28.52
C GLU A 80 14.84 0.27 -27.49
N LEU A 81 14.43 -0.16 -26.30
CA LEU A 81 14.36 0.71 -25.13
C LEU A 81 14.95 0.01 -23.92
N PHE A 82 15.46 0.83 -23.00
CA PHE A 82 15.96 0.37 -21.71
C PHE A 82 14.92 0.67 -20.63
N VAL A 83 14.49 -0.38 -19.93
CA VAL A 83 13.57 -0.28 -18.79
C VAL A 83 14.38 -0.49 -17.51
N PRO A 84 14.65 0.55 -16.71
CA PRO A 84 15.34 0.39 -15.44
C PRO A 84 14.53 -0.51 -14.49
N PHE A 85 15.23 -1.24 -13.63
CA PHE A 85 14.57 -2.08 -12.64
C PHE A 85 13.83 -1.26 -11.59
N SER A 86 12.73 -1.81 -11.09
CA SER A 86 11.90 -1.21 -10.07
C SER A 86 12.16 -1.86 -8.71
N CYS A 87 12.07 -1.08 -7.62
CA CYS A 87 12.24 -1.61 -6.28
C CYS A 87 11.13 -2.59 -5.86
N ARG A 88 9.98 -2.57 -6.57
CA ARG A 88 8.74 -3.32 -6.26
C ARG A 88 8.22 -3.09 -4.83
N GLY A 89 8.71 -2.02 -4.20
CA GLY A 89 8.40 -1.62 -2.83
C GLY A 89 6.93 -1.25 -2.63
N ARG A 90 6.49 -1.30 -1.38
CA ARG A 90 5.15 -0.90 -0.95
C ARG A 90 5.28 0.27 0.03
N SER A 91 4.29 1.15 0.05
CA SER A 91 4.11 2.26 1.00
C SER A 91 5.16 3.38 0.97
N PHE A 92 6.38 3.12 0.49
CA PHE A 92 7.47 4.09 0.50
C PHE A 92 7.84 4.63 -0.89
N CYS A 93 7.75 3.80 -1.94
CA CYS A 93 7.99 4.24 -3.32
C CYS A 93 6.64 4.52 -4.01
N PRO A 94 6.21 5.78 -4.15
CA PRO A 94 4.87 6.10 -4.70
C PRO A 94 4.70 5.56 -6.11
N SER A 95 5.77 5.65 -6.90
CA SER A 95 5.85 5.17 -8.27
C SER A 95 5.63 3.67 -8.43
N CYS A 96 6.23 2.84 -7.56
CA CYS A 96 6.04 1.39 -7.60
C CYS A 96 4.73 0.96 -6.94
N HIS A 97 4.32 1.68 -5.89
CA HIS A 97 3.06 1.41 -5.21
C HIS A 97 1.86 1.71 -6.11
N GLN A 98 1.89 2.83 -6.84
CA GLN A 98 0.83 3.19 -7.79
C GLN A 98 0.67 2.14 -8.88
N LYS A 99 1.78 1.67 -9.47
CA LYS A 99 1.73 0.57 -10.45
C LYS A 99 1.05 -0.67 -9.86
N ARG A 100 1.43 -1.06 -8.63
CA ARG A 100 0.81 -2.20 -7.93
C ARG A 100 -0.69 -1.97 -7.67
N ALA A 101 -1.09 -0.76 -7.27
CA ALA A 101 -2.48 -0.42 -7.02
C ALA A 101 -3.32 -0.54 -8.29
N LEU A 102 -2.83 0.00 -9.42
CA LEU A 102 -3.47 -0.09 -10.74
C LEU A 102 -3.63 -1.55 -11.20
N GLU A 103 -2.54 -2.33 -11.19
CA GLU A 103 -2.56 -3.74 -11.57
C GLU A 103 -3.51 -4.56 -10.68
N LYS A 104 -3.46 -4.31 -9.36
CA LYS A 104 -4.30 -5.05 -8.42
C LYS A 104 -5.77 -4.68 -8.55
N ALA A 105 -6.07 -3.41 -8.78
CA ALA A 105 -7.43 -2.94 -8.97
C ALA A 105 -8.07 -3.51 -10.23
N GLY A 106 -7.34 -3.50 -11.37
CA GLY A 106 -7.81 -4.15 -12.60
C GLY A 106 -8.10 -5.63 -12.37
N TRP A 107 -7.15 -6.35 -11.75
CA TRP A 107 -7.36 -7.76 -11.43
C TRP A 107 -8.56 -8.02 -10.50
N VAL A 108 -8.79 -7.18 -9.49
CA VAL A 108 -9.95 -7.33 -8.59
C VAL A 108 -11.26 -7.09 -9.35
N ALA A 109 -11.33 -6.03 -10.14
CA ALA A 109 -12.52 -5.69 -10.92
C ALA A 109 -12.85 -6.78 -11.96
N GLU A 110 -11.85 -7.35 -12.61
CA GLU A 110 -12.03 -8.33 -13.69
C GLU A 110 -12.20 -9.78 -13.20
N HIS A 111 -11.58 -10.17 -12.07
CA HIS A 111 -11.42 -11.59 -11.71
C HIS A 111 -11.89 -11.95 -10.29
N VAL A 112 -12.26 -10.98 -9.45
CA VAL A 112 -12.61 -11.25 -8.05
C VAL A 112 -14.05 -10.87 -7.72
N CYS A 113 -14.46 -9.68 -8.12
CA CYS A 113 -15.80 -9.19 -7.84
C CYS A 113 -16.83 -9.88 -8.73
N ALA A 114 -17.91 -10.40 -8.13
CA ALA A 114 -19.06 -10.91 -8.87
C ALA A 114 -19.85 -9.75 -9.49
N GLU A 115 -20.67 -10.00 -10.51
CA GLU A 115 -21.52 -8.98 -11.13
C GLU A 115 -22.79 -8.70 -10.30
N VAL A 116 -22.60 -8.30 -9.04
CA VAL A 116 -23.66 -7.96 -8.09
C VAL A 116 -23.40 -6.56 -7.52
N PRO A 117 -24.41 -5.87 -6.95
CA PRO A 117 -24.17 -4.60 -6.30
C PRO A 117 -23.19 -4.74 -5.13
N HIS A 118 -22.37 -3.71 -4.92
CA HIS A 118 -21.43 -3.64 -3.81
C HIS A 118 -21.57 -2.33 -3.05
N ARG A 119 -21.12 -2.34 -1.80
CA ARG A 119 -21.06 -1.18 -0.91
C ARG A 119 -19.66 -1.04 -0.35
N GLN A 120 -19.17 0.19 -0.34
CA GLN A 120 -17.96 0.52 0.41
C GLN A 120 -18.29 0.52 1.89
N PHE A 121 -17.43 -0.07 2.71
CA PHE A 121 -17.39 0.13 4.14
C PHE A 121 -16.07 0.79 4.53
N VAL A 122 -16.12 1.75 5.45
CA VAL A 122 -14.93 2.33 6.10
C VAL A 122 -15.04 2.18 7.60
N PHE A 123 -14.19 1.32 8.18
CA PHE A 123 -14.14 1.06 9.61
C PHE A 123 -12.99 1.84 10.26
N THR A 124 -13.30 2.65 11.26
CA THR A 124 -12.32 3.47 11.98
C THR A 124 -12.31 3.13 13.46
N ILE A 125 -11.13 3.23 14.09
CA ILE A 125 -10.96 3.06 15.54
C ILE A 125 -10.56 4.39 16.24
N PRO A 126 -10.88 4.53 17.54
CA PRO A 126 -10.52 5.69 18.34
C PRO A 126 -9.01 5.90 18.40
N LYS A 127 -8.58 7.17 18.48
CA LYS A 127 -7.16 7.56 18.56
C LYS A 127 -6.40 6.80 19.65
N ARG A 128 -7.00 6.67 20.84
CA ARG A 128 -6.45 5.96 22.00
C ARG A 128 -6.08 4.51 21.72
N LEU A 129 -6.78 3.81 20.82
CA LEU A 129 -6.52 2.40 20.53
C LEU A 129 -5.45 2.20 19.44
N ARG A 130 -5.11 3.24 18.66
CA ARG A 130 -4.20 3.12 17.51
C ARG A 130 -2.78 2.74 17.91
N ILE A 131 -2.37 3.09 19.13
CA ILE A 131 -1.02 2.83 19.66
C ILE A 131 -0.69 1.34 19.67
N TYR A 132 -1.65 0.48 20.01
CA TYR A 132 -1.46 -0.96 20.02
C TYR A 132 -1.14 -1.52 18.62
N PHE A 133 -1.81 -0.99 17.59
CA PHE A 133 -1.58 -1.39 16.19
C PHE A 133 -0.30 -0.79 15.60
N ARG A 134 0.19 0.33 16.15
CA ARG A 134 1.47 0.93 15.76
C ARG A 134 2.63 0.01 16.15
N PHE A 135 2.67 -0.37 17.42
CA PHE A 135 3.79 -1.13 18.00
C PHE A 135 3.67 -2.63 17.75
N GLU A 136 2.46 -3.16 17.66
CA GLU A 136 2.23 -4.57 17.36
C GLU A 136 1.50 -4.75 16.03
N ARG A 137 2.25 -4.55 14.95
CA ARG A 137 1.72 -4.48 13.58
C ARG A 137 1.04 -5.77 13.08
N ARG A 138 1.26 -6.92 13.74
CA ARG A 138 0.48 -8.15 13.44
C ARG A 138 -1.03 -7.94 13.64
N LEU A 139 -1.41 -7.08 14.60
CA LEU A 139 -2.79 -6.78 14.92
C LEU A 139 -3.52 -6.07 13.78
N LEU A 140 -2.81 -5.45 12.83
CA LEU A 140 -3.43 -4.84 11.64
C LEU A 140 -4.19 -5.88 10.80
N GLY A 141 -3.69 -7.13 10.75
CA GLY A 141 -4.38 -8.23 10.08
C GLY A 141 -5.60 -8.69 10.87
N ASP A 142 -5.48 -8.81 12.19
CA ASP A 142 -6.58 -9.19 13.08
C ASP A 142 -7.69 -8.13 13.09
N LEU A 143 -7.35 -6.85 12.91
CA LEU A 143 -8.30 -5.75 12.74
C LEU A 143 -9.13 -5.92 11.46
N CYS A 144 -8.51 -6.33 10.34
CA CYS A 144 -9.23 -6.67 9.11
C CYS A 144 -10.18 -7.86 9.32
N HIS A 145 -9.76 -8.86 10.11
CA HIS A 145 -10.62 -10.00 10.44
C HIS A 145 -11.81 -9.59 11.32
N ALA A 146 -11.61 -8.68 12.27
CA ALA A 146 -12.70 -8.11 13.06
C ALA A 146 -13.74 -7.42 12.17
N ALA A 147 -13.32 -6.58 11.21
CA ALA A 147 -14.24 -5.93 10.27
C ALA A 147 -15.02 -6.95 9.41
N ALA A 148 -14.35 -8.01 8.96
CA ALA A 148 -15.02 -9.08 8.21
C ALA A 148 -16.06 -9.81 9.07
N ARG A 149 -15.74 -10.14 10.33
CA ARG A 149 -16.71 -10.74 11.27
C ARG A 149 -17.90 -9.84 11.52
N THR A 150 -17.68 -8.54 11.68
CA THR A 150 -18.76 -7.54 11.81
C THR A 150 -19.74 -7.63 10.64
N VAL A 151 -19.25 -7.55 9.41
CA VAL A 151 -20.10 -7.62 8.20
C VAL A 151 -20.83 -8.95 8.11
N ILE A 152 -20.10 -10.07 8.26
CA ILE A 152 -20.65 -11.42 8.15
C ILE A 152 -21.80 -11.62 9.16
N THR A 153 -21.60 -11.25 10.42
CA THR A 153 -22.59 -11.45 11.47
C THR A 153 -23.86 -10.63 11.22
N VAL A 154 -23.72 -9.34 10.88
CA VAL A 154 -24.88 -8.48 10.62
C VAL A 154 -25.65 -8.97 9.38
N TYR A 155 -24.96 -9.35 8.31
CA TYR A 155 -25.63 -9.80 7.09
C TYR A 155 -26.30 -11.17 7.24
N ARG A 156 -25.71 -12.09 8.04
CA ARG A 156 -26.36 -13.36 8.37
C ARG A 156 -27.63 -13.16 9.19
N ALA A 157 -27.60 -12.25 10.16
CA ALA A 157 -28.79 -11.91 10.92
C ALA A 157 -29.87 -11.30 10.03
N ALA A 158 -29.52 -10.37 9.14
CA ALA A 158 -30.46 -9.71 8.24
C ALA A 158 -31.03 -10.65 7.17
N SER A 159 -30.25 -11.61 6.67
CA SER A 159 -30.72 -12.59 5.69
C SER A 159 -31.53 -13.73 6.30
N GLY A 160 -31.46 -13.95 7.61
CA GLY A 160 -32.02 -15.14 8.26
C GLY A 160 -31.31 -16.45 7.86
N ARG A 161 -30.11 -16.36 7.27
CA ARG A 161 -29.36 -17.50 6.73
C ARG A 161 -27.99 -17.62 7.42
N PRO A 162 -27.83 -18.52 8.40
CA PRO A 162 -26.60 -18.60 9.19
C PRO A 162 -25.39 -19.11 8.40
N ASP A 163 -25.63 -19.82 7.30
CA ASP A 163 -24.63 -20.37 6.39
C ASP A 163 -24.22 -19.41 5.27
N ALA A 164 -24.99 -18.34 5.05
CA ALA A 164 -24.73 -17.40 3.97
C ALA A 164 -23.48 -16.55 4.23
N VAL A 165 -22.80 -16.13 3.15
CA VAL A 165 -21.53 -15.42 3.24
C VAL A 165 -21.51 -14.23 2.27
N PRO A 166 -21.26 -12.99 2.75
CA PRO A 166 -20.98 -11.87 1.86
C PRO A 166 -19.61 -12.00 1.19
N GLY A 167 -19.49 -11.50 -0.04
CA GLY A 167 -18.18 -11.22 -0.64
C GLY A 167 -17.57 -9.96 -0.03
N MET A 168 -16.27 -9.97 0.26
CA MET A 168 -15.57 -8.82 0.82
C MET A 168 -14.11 -8.74 0.34
N VAL A 169 -13.70 -7.57 -0.15
CA VAL A 169 -12.31 -7.22 -0.43
C VAL A 169 -11.91 -6.07 0.49
N GLY A 170 -11.06 -6.36 1.49
CA GLY A 170 -10.60 -5.38 2.47
C GLY A 170 -9.15 -4.93 2.26
N ALA A 171 -8.87 -3.66 2.55
CA ALA A 171 -7.53 -3.08 2.62
C ALA A 171 -7.41 -2.17 3.85
N ILE A 172 -6.31 -2.33 4.59
CA ILE A 172 -5.99 -1.45 5.71
C ILE A 172 -5.10 -0.30 5.25
N GLN A 173 -5.54 0.93 5.51
CA GLN A 173 -4.73 2.13 5.42
C GLN A 173 -4.23 2.47 6.82
N THR A 174 -2.95 2.82 6.94
CA THR A 174 -2.32 3.16 8.24
C THR A 174 -2.04 4.65 8.39
N PHE A 175 -2.60 5.50 7.54
CA PHE A 175 -2.21 6.90 7.41
C PHE A 175 -3.47 7.77 7.33
N GLY A 176 -3.44 8.91 8.00
CA GLY A 176 -4.44 9.95 7.83
C GLY A 176 -4.07 10.87 6.67
N GLN A 177 -4.86 11.93 6.47
CA GLN A 177 -4.57 12.90 5.40
C GLN A 177 -3.14 13.45 5.56
N LEU A 178 -2.73 13.93 6.73
CA LEU A 178 -1.38 14.47 6.97
C LEU A 178 -0.35 13.39 7.39
N VAL A 179 -0.43 12.17 6.84
CA VAL A 179 0.54 11.07 7.05
C VAL A 179 0.64 10.55 8.51
N HIS A 180 -0.04 11.15 9.48
CA HIS A 180 -0.08 10.61 10.84
C HIS A 180 -0.65 9.19 10.87
N PHE A 181 -0.17 8.35 11.79
CA PHE A 181 -0.62 6.97 11.90
C PHE A 181 -2.11 6.87 12.24
N HIS A 182 -2.88 6.31 11.31
CA HIS A 182 -4.33 6.21 11.37
C HIS A 182 -4.78 4.88 10.75
N PRO A 183 -4.72 3.76 11.47
CA PRO A 183 -5.23 2.48 10.99
C PRO A 183 -6.75 2.55 10.82
N HIS A 184 -7.20 2.36 9.59
CA HIS A 184 -8.61 2.25 9.22
C HIS A 184 -8.75 1.31 8.02
N ILE A 185 -9.91 0.69 7.89
CA ILE A 185 -10.13 -0.35 6.87
C ILE A 185 -11.12 0.18 5.87
N HIS A 186 -10.72 0.15 4.60
CA HIS A 186 -11.64 0.24 3.49
C HIS A 186 -11.99 -1.17 3.02
N ALA A 187 -13.27 -1.43 2.80
CA ALA A 187 -13.74 -2.69 2.27
C ALA A 187 -14.78 -2.49 1.18
N LEU A 188 -14.71 -3.31 0.14
CA LEU A 188 -15.76 -3.44 -0.87
C LEU A 188 -16.51 -4.73 -0.53
N VAL A 189 -17.78 -4.60 -0.18
CA VAL A 189 -18.64 -5.70 0.29
C VAL A 189 -19.78 -5.88 -0.70
N THR A 190 -20.12 -7.11 -1.08
CA THR A 190 -21.34 -7.35 -1.89
C THR A 190 -22.56 -6.93 -1.10
N GLU A 191 -23.52 -6.23 -1.68
CA GLU A 191 -24.73 -5.78 -0.97
C GLU A 191 -25.77 -6.91 -0.88
N GLY A 192 -25.39 -7.94 -0.14
CA GLY A 192 -26.11 -9.22 -0.06
C GLY A 192 -25.18 -10.33 0.35
N VAL A 193 -25.69 -11.55 0.30
CA VAL A 193 -24.97 -12.77 0.70
C VAL A 193 -25.10 -13.86 -0.36
N PHE A 194 -24.10 -14.72 -0.45
CA PHE A 194 -24.16 -15.93 -1.25
C PHE A 194 -24.55 -17.13 -0.39
N LEU A 195 -25.45 -17.95 -0.92
CA LEU A 195 -25.81 -19.26 -0.38
C LEU A 195 -24.81 -20.34 -0.82
N ALA A 196 -24.89 -21.53 -0.22
CA ALA A 196 -23.96 -22.63 -0.51
C ALA A 196 -23.97 -23.12 -1.96
N ASP A 197 -25.09 -22.94 -2.67
CA ASP A 197 -25.27 -23.27 -4.08
C ASP A 197 -24.74 -22.19 -5.05
N GLY A 198 -24.29 -21.05 -4.51
CA GLY A 198 -23.83 -19.89 -5.27
C GLY A 198 -24.91 -18.85 -5.59
N THR A 199 -26.17 -19.10 -5.18
CA THR A 199 -27.26 -18.13 -5.36
C THR A 199 -26.97 -16.87 -4.55
N PHE A 200 -27.07 -15.71 -5.20
CA PHE A 200 -26.95 -14.41 -4.53
C PHE A 200 -28.31 -13.95 -4.00
N LEU A 201 -28.37 -13.68 -2.70
CA LEU A 201 -29.52 -13.07 -2.03
C LEU A 201 -29.19 -11.59 -1.76
N PRO A 202 -29.79 -10.64 -2.51
CA PRO A 202 -29.59 -9.22 -2.25
C PRO A 202 -30.19 -8.85 -0.89
N LEU A 203 -29.56 -7.88 -0.22
CA LEU A 203 -30.08 -7.29 1.02
C LEU A 203 -30.41 -5.81 0.80
N PRO A 204 -31.45 -5.27 1.46
CA PRO A 204 -31.67 -3.83 1.46
C PRO A 204 -30.50 -3.12 2.15
N LYS A 205 -30.37 -1.81 1.94
CA LYS A 205 -29.43 -0.99 2.71
C LYS A 205 -29.78 -1.08 4.19
N LEU A 206 -28.92 -1.73 4.96
CA LEU A 206 -29.08 -1.87 6.40
C LEU A 206 -28.64 -0.58 7.10
N ALA A 207 -29.26 -0.31 8.25
CA ALA A 207 -28.86 0.79 9.13
C ALA A 207 -27.39 0.60 9.59
N THR A 208 -26.69 1.69 9.90
CA THR A 208 -25.25 1.64 10.24
C THR A 208 -25.02 1.15 11.67
N GLU A 209 -25.98 1.37 12.56
CA GLU A 209 -25.90 1.15 14.00
C GLU A 209 -25.52 -0.29 14.38
N PRO A 210 -26.08 -1.36 13.75
CA PRO A 210 -25.66 -2.73 14.04
C PRO A 210 -24.19 -3.00 13.68
N PHE A 211 -23.70 -2.45 12.55
CA PHE A 211 -22.29 -2.58 12.18
C PHE A 211 -21.39 -1.85 13.16
N LEU A 212 -21.76 -0.63 13.55
CA LEU A 212 -20.99 0.16 14.50
C LEU A 212 -20.89 -0.55 15.86
N LYS A 213 -22.03 -0.98 16.42
CA LYS A 213 -22.04 -1.69 17.72
C LYS A 213 -21.19 -2.95 17.70
N LEU A 214 -21.32 -3.76 16.65
CA LEU A 214 -20.55 -5.00 16.55
C LEU A 214 -19.07 -4.74 16.22
N TRP A 215 -18.77 -3.68 15.45
CA TRP A 215 -17.39 -3.24 15.22
C TRP A 215 -16.69 -2.86 16.52
N GLU A 216 -17.34 -2.06 17.36
CA GLU A 216 -16.82 -1.72 18.69
C GLU A 216 -16.55 -2.97 19.53
N GLN A 217 -17.51 -3.90 19.58
CA GLN A 217 -17.38 -5.16 20.31
C GLN A 217 -16.22 -6.02 19.80
N GLU A 218 -16.08 -6.18 18.49
CA GLU A 218 -15.03 -6.98 17.86
C GLU A 218 -13.64 -6.41 18.13
N VAL A 219 -13.48 -5.09 18.11
CA VAL A 219 -12.20 -4.42 18.41
C VAL A 219 -11.87 -4.52 19.90
N PHE A 220 -12.84 -4.32 20.80
CA PHE A 220 -12.60 -4.49 22.23
C PHE A 220 -12.25 -5.93 22.57
N ALA A 221 -12.99 -6.91 22.04
CA ALA A 221 -12.71 -8.32 22.25
C ALA A 221 -11.30 -8.70 21.76
N LEU A 222 -10.88 -8.18 20.60
CA LEU A 222 -9.52 -8.37 20.09
C LEU A 222 -8.48 -7.83 21.08
N LEU A 223 -8.62 -6.58 21.52
CA LEU A 223 -7.61 -5.94 22.38
C LEU A 223 -7.59 -6.47 23.81
N LEU A 224 -8.73 -6.90 24.35
CA LEU A 224 -8.81 -7.60 25.64
C LEU A 224 -8.12 -8.97 25.56
N ALA A 225 -8.40 -9.76 24.52
CA ALA A 225 -7.78 -11.07 24.31
C ALA A 225 -6.27 -10.98 24.12
N GLU A 226 -5.78 -9.87 23.57
CA GLU A 226 -4.36 -9.59 23.37
C GLU A 226 -3.71 -8.90 24.59
N GLY A 227 -4.46 -8.72 25.69
CA GLY A 227 -3.98 -8.10 26.93
C GLY A 227 -3.57 -6.64 26.78
N LYS A 228 -4.10 -5.94 25.77
CA LYS A 228 -3.73 -4.54 25.44
C LYS A 228 -4.55 -3.51 26.18
N ILE A 229 -5.78 -3.86 26.57
CA ILE A 229 -6.67 -3.02 27.34
C ILE A 229 -7.31 -3.83 28.45
N THR A 230 -7.88 -3.13 29.43
CA THR A 230 -8.68 -3.73 30.51
C THR A 230 -10.16 -3.42 30.32
N GLU A 231 -11.04 -4.12 31.04
CA GLU A 231 -12.47 -3.83 31.05
C GLU A 231 -12.77 -2.39 31.52
N GLN A 232 -11.94 -1.82 32.40
CA GLN A 232 -12.05 -0.42 32.81
C GLN A 232 -11.82 0.54 31.64
N VAL A 233 -10.86 0.24 30.76
CA VAL A 233 -10.61 1.03 29.54
C VAL A 233 -11.82 0.95 28.60
N VAL A 234 -12.41 -0.24 28.44
CA VAL A 234 -13.63 -0.43 27.63
C VAL A 234 -14.79 0.39 28.19
N ALA A 235 -15.06 0.28 29.50
CA ALA A 235 -16.10 1.03 30.17
C ALA A 235 -15.90 2.55 30.02
N ASN A 236 -14.66 3.02 30.15
CA ASN A 236 -14.33 4.44 29.98
C ASN A 236 -14.56 4.94 28.54
N ILE A 237 -14.19 4.17 27.50
CA ILE A 237 -14.44 4.59 26.11
C ILE A 237 -15.94 4.60 25.80
N ARG A 238 -16.70 3.64 26.34
CA ARG A 238 -18.16 3.57 26.18
C ARG A 238 -18.90 4.70 26.88
N SER A 239 -18.32 5.31 27.92
CA SER A 239 -18.92 6.45 28.61
C SER A 239 -18.74 7.78 27.87
N TRP A 240 -17.95 7.81 26.80
CA TRP A 240 -17.76 9.03 25.99
C TRP A 240 -18.99 9.30 25.12
N ARG A 241 -19.35 10.58 24.97
CA ARG A 241 -20.40 11.02 24.03
C ARG A 241 -20.13 10.51 22.60
N HIS A 242 -18.85 10.47 22.21
CA HIS A 242 -18.39 9.90 20.96
C HIS A 242 -17.22 8.96 21.27
N SER A 243 -17.45 7.65 21.12
CA SER A 243 -16.45 6.61 21.39
C SER A 243 -15.20 6.76 20.50
N GLY A 244 -15.35 7.38 19.33
CA GLY A 244 -14.31 7.55 18.31
C GLY A 244 -14.28 6.40 17.29
N PHE A 245 -15.16 5.41 17.42
CA PHE A 245 -15.42 4.41 16.39
C PHE A 245 -16.35 4.99 15.31
N SER A 246 -16.17 4.53 14.08
CA SER A 246 -17.12 4.84 13.01
C SER A 246 -17.16 3.72 11.97
N VAL A 247 -18.32 3.60 11.33
CA VAL A 247 -18.55 2.79 10.15
C VAL A 247 -19.22 3.69 9.12
N ASP A 248 -18.53 4.02 8.03
CA ASP A 248 -19.16 4.65 6.87
C ASP A 248 -19.56 3.58 5.86
N GLN A 249 -20.76 3.70 5.29
CA GLN A 249 -21.23 2.83 4.22
C GLN A 249 -21.98 3.60 3.13
N SER A 250 -21.55 4.83 2.87
CA SER A 250 -22.25 5.80 2.03
C SER A 250 -22.18 5.47 0.53
N VAL A 251 -21.04 4.95 0.06
CA VAL A 251 -20.78 4.68 -1.36
C VAL A 251 -21.31 3.31 -1.77
N ARG A 252 -22.11 3.28 -2.85
CA ARG A 252 -22.67 2.08 -3.48
C ARG A 252 -22.23 2.00 -4.94
N LEU A 253 -21.97 0.80 -5.41
CA LEU A 253 -21.68 0.47 -6.82
C LEU A 253 -22.75 -0.51 -7.32
N GLU A 254 -23.28 -0.27 -8.52
CA GLU A 254 -24.21 -1.18 -9.17
C GLU A 254 -23.53 -2.48 -9.60
N GLY A 255 -24.32 -3.53 -9.81
CA GLY A 255 -23.84 -4.76 -10.44
C GLY A 255 -23.27 -4.46 -11.83
N GLY A 256 -22.05 -4.96 -12.09
CA GLY A 256 -21.36 -4.74 -13.36
C GLY A 256 -20.57 -3.43 -13.47
N ASP A 257 -20.55 -2.55 -12.46
CA ASP A 257 -19.73 -1.32 -12.47
C ASP A 257 -18.23 -1.62 -12.23
N GLN A 258 -17.60 -2.27 -13.22
CA GLN A 258 -16.17 -2.63 -13.16
C GLN A 258 -15.27 -1.40 -13.01
N GLN A 259 -15.62 -0.28 -13.66
CA GLN A 259 -14.84 0.96 -13.56
C GLN A 259 -14.94 1.58 -12.15
N GLY A 260 -16.12 1.55 -11.53
CA GLY A 260 -16.33 1.94 -10.13
C GLY A 260 -15.52 1.06 -9.17
N VAL A 261 -15.59 -0.26 -9.33
CA VAL A 261 -14.79 -1.20 -8.53
C VAL A 261 -13.30 -0.89 -8.70
N GLN A 262 -12.82 -0.73 -9.93
CA GLN A 262 -11.42 -0.45 -10.19
C GLN A 262 -10.97 0.88 -9.55
N ARG A 263 -11.74 1.98 -9.72
CA ARG A 263 -11.44 3.28 -9.08
C ARG A 263 -11.37 3.15 -7.56
N LEU A 264 -12.31 2.41 -6.97
CA LEU A 264 -12.40 2.29 -5.54
C LEU A 264 -11.27 1.43 -4.95
N ILE A 265 -10.90 0.32 -5.60
CA ILE A 265 -9.76 -0.50 -5.17
C ILE A 265 -8.43 0.27 -5.35
N GLN A 266 -8.30 1.12 -6.37
CA GLN A 266 -7.13 2.01 -6.46
C GLN A 266 -7.05 2.97 -5.27
N TYR A 267 -8.20 3.55 -4.87
CA TYR A 267 -8.28 4.41 -3.70
C TYR A 267 -7.93 3.66 -2.41
N PHE A 268 -8.40 2.42 -2.25
CA PHE A 268 -8.10 1.57 -1.09
C PHE A 268 -6.60 1.29 -0.96
N LEU A 269 -5.96 0.99 -2.09
CA LEU A 269 -4.55 0.58 -2.19
C LEU A 269 -3.62 1.76 -2.47
N ARG A 270 -4.04 3.00 -2.20
CA ARG A 270 -3.22 4.19 -2.46
C ARG A 270 -2.00 4.25 -1.55
N CYS A 271 -0.95 4.91 -2.05
CA CYS A 271 0.26 5.16 -1.28
C CYS A 271 -0.06 6.05 -0.06
N PRO A 272 0.59 5.83 1.11
CA PRO A 272 0.35 6.63 2.32
C PRO A 272 0.53 8.13 2.19
N PHE A 273 1.31 8.55 1.21
CA PHE A 273 1.53 9.95 0.90
C PHE A 273 1.53 10.14 -0.63
N SER A 274 1.24 11.37 -1.04
CA SER A 274 1.25 11.78 -2.44
C SER A 274 2.29 12.87 -2.67
N GLN A 275 3.15 12.69 -3.66
CA GLN A 275 4.11 13.73 -4.04
C GLN A 275 3.42 15.00 -4.55
N ALA A 276 2.21 14.90 -5.12
CA ALA A 276 1.42 16.07 -5.52
C ALA A 276 0.91 16.89 -4.31
N ARG A 277 1.00 16.35 -3.10
CA ARG A 277 0.65 17.03 -1.84
C ARG A 277 1.88 17.61 -1.13
N MET A 278 3.09 17.25 -1.56
CA MET A 278 4.33 17.94 -1.17
C MET A 278 4.44 19.20 -2.04
N ILE A 279 3.86 20.31 -1.58
CA ILE A 279 3.79 21.55 -2.38
C ILE A 279 5.18 22.15 -2.54
N GLU A 280 5.99 22.06 -1.48
CA GLU A 280 7.33 22.62 -1.45
C GLU A 280 8.26 21.75 -0.59
N VAL A 281 9.51 21.65 -1.04
CA VAL A 281 10.64 21.24 -0.21
C VAL A 281 11.60 22.41 -0.22
N THR A 282 11.75 23.09 0.92
CA THR A 282 12.58 24.31 1.00
C THR A 282 14.06 23.97 0.81
N GLU A 283 14.92 24.98 0.63
CA GLU A 283 16.38 24.78 0.56
C GLU A 283 16.94 24.10 1.82
N ALA A 284 16.34 24.38 2.99
CA ALA A 284 16.65 23.73 4.26
C ALA A 284 16.06 22.31 4.36
N GLY A 285 15.25 21.87 3.40
CA GLY A 285 14.64 20.54 3.36
C GLY A 285 13.31 20.40 4.08
N LYS A 286 12.73 21.49 4.61
CA LYS A 286 11.41 21.44 5.24
C LYS A 286 10.35 21.09 4.19
N VAL A 287 9.42 20.21 4.55
CA VAL A 287 8.37 19.71 3.64
C VAL A 287 7.05 20.36 3.98
N ILE A 288 6.47 21.11 3.03
CA ILE A 288 5.11 21.64 3.15
C ILE A 288 4.13 20.64 2.52
N TYR A 289 3.33 19.98 3.36
CA TYR A 289 2.42 18.91 2.95
C TYR A 289 0.94 19.28 3.20
N LYS A 290 0.14 19.45 2.15
CA LYS A 290 -1.28 19.85 2.27
C LYS A 290 -2.25 18.68 2.44
N THR A 291 -3.44 18.91 2.99
CA THR A 291 -4.59 17.99 2.99
C THR A 291 -5.12 17.73 1.57
N GLU A 292 -5.94 16.69 1.41
CA GLU A 292 -6.44 16.27 0.09
C GLU A 292 -7.49 17.24 -0.49
N HIS A 293 -8.35 17.82 0.36
CA HIS A 293 -9.45 18.69 -0.05
C HIS A 293 -9.25 20.16 0.31
N ASN A 294 -8.03 20.56 0.69
CA ASN A 294 -7.72 21.88 1.27
C ASN A 294 -8.60 22.26 2.50
N ALA A 295 -9.36 21.31 3.04
CA ALA A 295 -10.23 21.51 4.18
C ALA A 295 -9.39 21.71 5.45
N VAL A 296 -9.79 22.70 6.24
CA VAL A 296 -9.20 22.98 7.55
C VAL A 296 -9.78 22.00 8.57
N GLY A 297 -8.91 21.29 9.28
CA GLY A 297 -9.30 20.35 10.32
C GLY A 297 -8.31 20.38 11.48
N ARG A 298 -8.74 19.89 12.65
CA ARG A 298 -7.87 19.76 13.82
C ARG A 298 -6.99 18.54 13.68
N PHE A 299 -5.68 18.75 13.62
CA PHE A 299 -4.71 17.67 13.49
C PHE A 299 -3.76 17.67 14.69
N PRO A 300 -3.39 16.50 15.23
CA PRO A 300 -2.35 16.42 16.26
C PRO A 300 -1.05 17.00 15.72
N GLU A 301 -0.23 17.58 16.59
CA GLU A 301 1.12 17.96 16.20
C GLU A 301 1.99 16.73 15.96
N PRO A 302 2.86 16.73 14.93
CA PRO A 302 3.90 15.71 14.81
C PRO A 302 4.82 15.82 16.03
N GLY A 303 4.65 14.92 16.98
CA GLY A 303 5.45 14.87 18.21
C GLY A 303 4.62 14.56 19.42
N ASP A 304 3.35 14.94 19.37
CA ASP A 304 2.49 15.09 20.54
C ASP A 304 2.10 13.75 21.20
N GLU A 305 2.54 13.57 22.44
CA GLU A 305 2.28 12.42 23.31
C GLU A 305 0.89 12.46 23.96
N GLU A 306 0.33 13.65 24.18
CA GLU A 306 -0.92 13.83 24.92
C GLU A 306 -2.16 13.49 24.09
N LEU A 307 -1.96 13.16 22.81
CA LEU A 307 -3.01 12.79 21.88
C LEU A 307 -4.17 13.81 21.85
N LEU A 308 -3.92 15.09 22.14
CA LEU A 308 -4.92 16.15 22.05
C LEU A 308 -5.30 16.47 20.59
N ALA A 309 -6.43 17.17 20.42
CA ALA A 309 -6.81 17.75 19.14
C ALA A 309 -5.96 19.01 18.92
N GLY A 310 -4.86 18.88 18.17
CA GLY A 310 -3.98 20.00 17.83
C GLY A 310 -4.64 21.04 16.91
N PRO A 311 -3.87 22.03 16.40
CA PRO A 311 -4.44 23.19 15.74
C PRO A 311 -5.18 22.86 14.45
N SER A 312 -6.16 23.71 14.14
CA SER A 312 -6.89 23.69 12.88
C SER A 312 -5.96 24.11 11.73
N ARG A 313 -5.74 23.22 10.77
CA ARG A 313 -4.88 23.47 9.60
C ARG A 313 -5.30 22.65 8.39
N ASN A 314 -4.85 23.05 7.21
CA ASN A 314 -4.99 22.28 5.96
C ASN A 314 -3.63 21.92 5.33
N PHE A 315 -2.52 22.20 6.02
CA PHE A 315 -1.18 21.74 5.69
C PHE A 315 -0.36 21.48 6.96
N GLN A 316 0.74 20.77 6.81
CA GLN A 316 1.78 20.59 7.82
C GLN A 316 3.11 21.02 7.23
N VAL A 317 3.90 21.75 8.00
CA VAL A 317 5.33 21.92 7.73
C VAL A 317 6.07 20.88 8.56
N PHE A 318 6.84 20.02 7.92
CA PHE A 318 7.69 19.03 8.59
C PHE A 318 9.14 19.44 8.49
N ASP A 319 9.90 19.22 9.56
CA ASP A 319 11.34 19.03 9.42
C ASP A 319 11.64 17.78 8.58
N PRO A 320 12.73 17.77 7.79
CA PRO A 320 13.01 16.70 6.84
C PRO A 320 13.05 15.31 7.49
N LEU A 321 13.71 15.22 8.66
CA LEU A 321 13.82 13.96 9.41
C LEU A 321 12.49 13.52 10.00
N ASP A 322 11.65 14.45 10.47
CA ASP A 322 10.31 14.14 11.00
C ASP A 322 9.39 13.61 9.89
N PHE A 323 9.50 14.18 8.68
CA PHE A 323 8.76 13.67 7.53
C PHE A 323 9.19 12.24 7.17
N LEU A 324 10.49 11.96 7.16
CA LEU A 324 11.01 10.61 6.95
C LEU A 324 10.55 9.67 8.07
N ALA A 325 10.55 10.15 9.32
CA ALA A 325 10.07 9.39 10.46
C ALA A 325 8.61 8.97 10.27
N GLU A 326 7.69 9.89 9.96
CA GLU A 326 6.27 9.60 9.73
C GLU A 326 6.06 8.66 8.53
N VAL A 327 6.66 8.95 7.36
CA VAL A 327 6.48 8.15 6.14
C VAL A 327 6.95 6.71 6.33
N THR A 328 8.07 6.51 7.02
CA THR A 328 8.62 5.17 7.27
C THR A 328 7.74 4.32 8.20
N GLN A 329 6.87 4.93 9.01
CA GLN A 329 5.91 4.20 9.87
C GLN A 329 4.88 3.38 9.08
N HIS A 330 4.68 3.69 7.81
CA HIS A 330 3.74 2.97 6.94
C HIS A 330 4.39 1.83 6.16
N ILE A 331 5.71 1.66 6.26
CA ILE A 331 6.39 0.50 5.70
C ILE A 331 5.85 -0.75 6.41
N PRO A 332 5.20 -1.69 5.69
CA PRO A 332 4.72 -2.90 6.30
C PRO A 332 5.90 -3.81 6.62
N ASP A 333 5.79 -4.54 7.73
CA ASP A 333 6.79 -5.55 8.06
C ASP A 333 6.82 -6.63 6.96
N PRO A 334 7.96 -7.31 6.76
CA PRO A 334 8.01 -8.49 5.93
C PRO A 334 6.91 -9.44 6.39
N ARG A 335 6.26 -10.17 5.47
CA ARG A 335 5.25 -11.14 5.85
C ARG A 335 5.89 -12.14 6.82
N LEU A 336 5.59 -11.99 8.12
CA LEU A 336 5.86 -13.01 9.10
C LEU A 336 5.05 -14.21 8.64
N ARG A 337 5.73 -15.29 8.24
CA ARG A 337 5.09 -16.60 8.24
C ARG A 337 4.55 -16.78 9.66
N PRO A 338 3.27 -17.13 9.88
CA PRO A 338 2.74 -17.25 11.23
C PRO A 338 3.64 -18.18 12.04
N ARG A 339 4.36 -17.64 13.03
CA ARG A 339 4.91 -18.46 14.11
C ARG A 339 3.69 -18.99 14.85
N HIS A 340 3.64 -20.31 15.00
CA HIS A 340 2.63 -21.11 15.70
C HIS A 340 1.65 -20.28 16.56
N ARG A 341 0.40 -20.15 16.10
CA ARG A 341 -0.71 -19.84 17.01
C ARG A 341 -0.76 -20.95 18.07
N PRO A 342 -0.83 -20.64 19.38
CA PRO A 342 -1.33 -21.60 20.35
C PRO A 342 -2.69 -22.11 19.87
N ARG A 343 -2.90 -23.43 19.89
CA ARG A 343 -4.14 -24.07 19.47
C ARG A 343 -5.26 -23.69 20.45
N GLY A 344 -5.88 -22.52 20.26
CA GLY A 344 -7.20 -22.22 20.80
C GLY A 344 -8.27 -22.88 19.92
N HIS A 345 -9.19 -23.62 20.53
CA HIS A 345 -10.27 -24.35 19.86
C HIS A 345 -11.28 -23.40 19.18
N GLY A 346 -10.92 -22.87 18.02
CA GLY A 346 -11.83 -22.25 17.06
C GLY A 346 -11.77 -23.03 15.75
N ARG A 347 -12.90 -23.55 15.28
CA ARG A 347 -13.00 -24.36 14.06
C ARG A 347 -12.31 -23.64 12.89
N ARG A 348 -11.25 -24.25 12.33
CA ARG A 348 -10.65 -23.83 11.06
C ARG A 348 -11.71 -23.83 9.96
N PRO A 349 -11.70 -22.88 9.01
CA PRO A 349 -12.46 -23.05 7.79
C PRO A 349 -12.02 -24.35 7.10
N PRO A 350 -12.96 -25.07 6.46
CA PRO A 350 -12.68 -26.40 5.93
C PRO A 350 -11.59 -26.34 4.83
N HIS A 351 -10.74 -27.36 4.82
CA HIS A 351 -9.70 -27.57 3.82
C HIS A 351 -10.27 -27.44 2.40
N PRO A 352 -9.53 -26.92 1.39
CA PRO A 352 -10.02 -26.76 0.01
C PRO A 352 -10.62 -28.03 -0.63
N ALA A 353 -10.31 -29.21 -0.07
CA ALA A 353 -10.89 -30.51 -0.43
C ALA A 353 -12.38 -30.67 -0.03
N LEU A 354 -12.96 -29.75 0.74
CA LEU A 354 -14.36 -29.79 1.19
C LEU A 354 -15.26 -28.76 0.48
N TRP A 355 -14.73 -28.02 -0.48
CA TRP A 355 -15.52 -27.07 -1.27
C TRP A 355 -16.45 -27.81 -2.25
N PRO A 356 -17.63 -27.26 -2.61
CA PRO A 356 -18.48 -27.85 -3.64
C PRO A 356 -17.71 -28.07 -4.96
N GLN A 357 -17.89 -29.23 -5.61
CA GLN A 357 -17.15 -29.61 -6.82
C GLN A 357 -17.22 -28.52 -7.91
N ARG A 358 -18.39 -27.88 -8.08
CA ARG A 358 -18.61 -26.80 -9.05
C ARG A 358 -17.74 -25.56 -8.80
N LEU A 359 -17.48 -25.20 -7.54
CA LEU A 359 -16.60 -24.06 -7.18
C LEU A 359 -15.12 -24.40 -7.44
N ARG A 360 -14.72 -25.65 -7.20
CA ARG A 360 -13.39 -26.15 -7.58
C ARG A 360 -13.20 -26.21 -9.09
N ASP A 361 -14.23 -26.59 -9.83
CA ASP A 361 -14.18 -26.70 -11.29
C ASP A 361 -14.26 -25.33 -11.97
N HIS A 362 -14.94 -24.35 -11.38
CA HIS A 362 -14.91 -22.95 -11.81
C HIS A 362 -13.51 -22.35 -11.61
N LEU A 363 -12.91 -22.54 -10.43
CA LEU A 363 -11.53 -22.10 -10.16
C LEU A 363 -10.49 -22.86 -10.97
N ARG A 364 -10.66 -24.16 -11.24
CA ARG A 364 -9.78 -24.93 -12.13
C ARG A 364 -9.89 -24.48 -13.58
N ARG A 365 -11.10 -24.24 -14.10
CA ARG A 365 -11.29 -23.72 -15.47
C ARG A 365 -10.69 -22.32 -15.66
N HIS A 366 -10.76 -21.46 -14.64
CA HIS A 366 -10.13 -20.13 -14.67
C HIS A 366 -8.62 -20.13 -14.35
N LEU A 367 -8.07 -21.17 -13.71
CA LEU A 367 -6.63 -21.31 -13.45
C LEU A 367 -5.90 -22.16 -14.51
N GLN A 368 -6.60 -22.99 -15.28
CA GLN A 368 -6.02 -23.84 -16.33
C GLN A 368 -5.82 -23.09 -17.65
N HIS A 369 -6.62 -22.06 -17.92
CA HIS A 369 -6.33 -21.12 -19.00
C HIS A 369 -5.63 -19.90 -18.42
N ARG A 370 -4.34 -19.73 -18.78
CA ARG A 370 -3.43 -18.62 -18.42
C ARG A 370 -2.53 -18.84 -17.20
N ARG A 371 -1.84 -19.98 -17.14
CA ARG A 371 -0.39 -19.85 -16.92
C ARG A 371 0.21 -19.36 -18.25
N PRO A 372 0.76 -18.14 -18.34
CA PRO A 372 1.68 -17.88 -19.43
C PRO A 372 2.78 -18.95 -19.36
N PRO A 373 3.27 -19.49 -20.48
CA PRO A 373 4.43 -20.37 -20.44
C PRO A 373 5.52 -19.64 -19.63
N PRO A 374 6.33 -20.36 -18.82
CA PRO A 374 7.43 -19.72 -18.11
C PRO A 374 8.22 -18.92 -19.14
N PHE A 375 8.28 -17.61 -18.96
CA PHE A 375 9.10 -16.74 -19.79
C PHE A 375 10.54 -17.18 -19.52
N ARG A 376 11.09 -18.05 -20.38
CA ARG A 376 12.49 -18.44 -20.34
C ARG A 376 13.29 -17.20 -20.70
N TRP A 377 13.84 -16.54 -19.68
CA TRP A 377 15.03 -15.73 -19.89
C TRP A 377 16.09 -16.68 -20.44
N ARG A 378 16.42 -16.58 -21.74
CA ARG A 378 17.75 -16.99 -22.18
C ARG A 378 18.71 -15.95 -21.62
N VAL A 379 19.25 -16.23 -20.45
CA VAL A 379 20.55 -15.69 -20.07
C VAL A 379 21.53 -16.31 -21.08
N PRO A 380 22.28 -15.52 -21.88
CA PRO A 380 23.33 -16.10 -22.69
C PRO A 380 24.31 -16.82 -21.76
N ASP A 381 24.54 -18.11 -22.02
CA ASP A 381 25.55 -18.88 -21.32
C ASP A 381 26.92 -18.34 -21.71
N LEU A 382 27.58 -17.62 -20.81
CA LEU A 382 28.96 -17.16 -20.98
C LEU A 382 29.94 -18.28 -20.59
N ARG A 383 29.75 -19.48 -21.14
CA ARG A 383 30.75 -20.56 -21.14
C ARG A 383 31.02 -20.99 -22.57
N GLY A 384 31.96 -20.30 -23.20
CA GLY A 384 32.42 -20.57 -24.56
C GLY A 384 33.53 -19.60 -24.94
N GLY A 385 34.78 -20.04 -24.73
CA GLY A 385 36.00 -19.24 -24.71
C GLY A 385 36.28 -18.26 -25.86
N LYS A 386 36.95 -17.16 -25.51
CA LYS A 386 38.31 -16.83 -25.98
C LYS A 386 38.99 -15.92 -24.95
N ARG A 387 40.22 -16.26 -24.58
CA ARG A 387 41.05 -15.57 -23.57
C ARG A 387 41.20 -14.07 -23.91
N PRO A 388 41.29 -13.17 -22.92
CA PRO A 388 41.60 -11.77 -23.19
C PRO A 388 43.05 -11.65 -23.67
N ARG A 389 43.25 -10.95 -24.81
CA ARG A 389 44.56 -10.41 -25.17
C ARG A 389 44.92 -9.32 -24.15
N GLN A 390 46.15 -9.37 -23.69
CA GLN A 390 46.79 -8.42 -22.78
C GLN A 390 46.56 -6.98 -23.25
N THR A 391 46.09 -6.14 -22.33
CA THR A 391 46.15 -4.69 -22.45
C THR A 391 47.61 -4.23 -22.37
N VAL A 392 48.12 -3.65 -23.45
CA VAL A 392 49.35 -2.85 -23.47
C VAL A 392 49.02 -1.45 -22.92
N PRO A 393 49.83 -0.84 -22.05
CA PRO A 393 49.62 0.53 -21.60
C PRO A 393 50.04 1.53 -22.68
N LEU A 394 49.21 2.55 -22.93
CA LEU A 394 49.55 3.72 -23.75
C LEU A 394 50.52 4.64 -22.99
N PRO A 395 51.62 5.12 -23.59
CA PRO A 395 52.55 6.04 -22.94
C PRO A 395 52.13 7.51 -23.09
N LEU A 396 52.51 8.30 -22.09
CA LEU A 396 52.53 9.78 -22.07
C LEU A 396 53.65 10.32 -22.99
N ALA A 397 53.35 11.37 -23.76
CA ALA A 397 54.33 12.31 -24.37
C ALA A 397 53.58 13.58 -24.83
N THR A 398 53.69 14.71 -24.11
CA THR A 398 54.56 15.89 -24.41
C THR A 398 54.27 16.62 -25.73
N GLY A 399 53.95 17.92 -25.65
CA GLY A 399 53.81 18.85 -26.80
C GLY A 399 55.14 19.12 -27.54
N PRO A 400 55.16 20.03 -28.56
CA PRO A 400 55.05 21.47 -28.29
C PRO A 400 54.36 22.34 -29.40
N HIS A 401 54.12 23.60 -29.01
CA HIS A 401 53.99 24.87 -29.78
C HIS A 401 53.74 24.89 -31.30
N CYS A 402 52.75 25.68 -31.74
CA CYS A 402 52.98 26.97 -32.43
C CYS A 402 51.68 27.80 -32.58
N ALA A 403 51.81 29.12 -32.43
CA ALA A 403 50.77 30.13 -32.45
C ALA A 403 50.34 30.54 -33.88
N THR A 404 49.10 31.03 -34.04
CA THR A 404 48.79 32.36 -34.64
C THR A 404 47.29 32.72 -34.49
N ARG A 405 47.03 34.03 -34.51
CA ARG A 405 45.88 34.83 -34.04
C ARG A 405 44.65 34.91 -35.00
N PRO A 406 43.57 35.67 -34.67
CA PRO A 406 42.18 35.45 -35.11
C PRO A 406 41.62 36.47 -36.13
N ALA A 407 40.39 36.24 -36.61
CA ALA A 407 39.46 37.26 -37.13
C ALA A 407 38.00 36.73 -36.97
N ARG A 408 37.15 37.35 -36.15
CA ARG A 408 36.09 38.33 -36.52
C ARG A 408 35.18 37.87 -37.67
N LEU A 409 33.94 37.49 -37.35
CA LEU A 409 32.74 38.33 -37.45
C LEU A 409 31.66 37.83 -36.49
#